data_AF-A0A166HXH9-F1
#
_entry.id   AF-A0A166HXH9-F1
#
_cell.length_a   1.000
_cell.length_b   1.000
_cell.length_c   1.000
_cell.angle_alpha   90.00
_cell.angle_beta   90.00
_cell.angle_gamma   90.00
#
_symmetry.space_group_name_H-M   'P 1'
#
loop_
_entity.id
_entity.type
_entity.pdbx_description
1 polymer ?
#
loop_
_entity_poly.entity_id
_entity_poly.type
_entity_poly.pdbx_seq_one_letter_code
_entity_poly.pdbx_strand_id
1 'polypeptide(L)'
;MSKTEAQQHHETMNRFIDLANEVKNEGVGTHVVSAALMTASAVYASYVAAGNEGGLNPSGIEKVVDAYRHQMEQIQEMKRAELQQKQQDQ
;
A
#
# COMPACT_ATOMS: atom_id res chain seq x y z
N MET A 1 6.72 1.98 -26.47
CA MET A 1 5.45 1.40 -26.00
C MET A 1 5.11 2.01 -24.65
N SER A 2 3.84 2.29 -24.37
CA SER A 2 3.42 2.74 -23.04
C SER A 2 3.58 1.60 -22.03
N LYS A 3 3.91 1.92 -20.77
CA LYS A 3 3.96 0.94 -19.68
C LYS A 3 2.58 0.35 -19.44
N THR A 4 2.52 -0.92 -19.02
CA THR A 4 1.25 -1.54 -18.57
C THR A 4 0.84 -0.97 -17.21
N GLU A 5 -0.45 -1.03 -16.88
CA GLU A 5 -0.95 -0.58 -15.57
C GLU A 5 -0.26 -1.31 -14.42
N ALA A 6 0.01 -2.61 -14.58
CA ALA A 6 0.75 -3.40 -13.58
C ALA A 6 2.18 -2.89 -13.36
N GLN A 7 2.87 -2.50 -14.44
CA GLN A 7 4.22 -1.91 -14.34
C GLN A 7 4.16 -0.54 -13.67
N GLN A 8 3.21 0.31 -14.06
CA GLN A 8 3.03 1.63 -13.44
C GLN A 8 2.70 1.50 -11.95
N HIS A 9 1.83 0.56 -11.59
CA HIS A 9 1.47 0.26 -10.20
C HIS A 9 2.71 -0.16 -9.40
N HIS A 10 3.48 -1.13 -9.89
CA HIS A 10 4.69 -1.61 -9.21
C HIS A 10 5.74 -0.51 -9.02
N GLU A 11 6.04 0.26 -10.08
CA GLU A 11 6.99 1.37 -9.99
C GLU A 11 6.53 2.46 -9.02
N THR A 12 5.25 2.80 -9.03
CA THR A 12 4.69 3.81 -8.12
C THR A 12 4.71 3.33 -6.68
N MET A 13 4.37 2.07 -6.44
CA MET A 13 4.44 1.45 -5.12
C MET A 13 5.86 1.49 -4.56
N ASN A 14 6.88 1.13 -5.36
CA ASN A 14 8.27 1.19 -4.92
C ASN A 14 8.70 2.61 -4.54
N ARG A 15 8.26 3.64 -5.29
CA ARG A 15 8.53 5.05 -4.91
C ARG A 15 7.96 5.42 -3.54
N PHE A 16 6.79 4.90 -3.17
CA PHE A 16 6.24 5.12 -1.82
C PHE A 16 7.07 4.41 -0.74
N ILE A 17 7.56 3.21 -1.03
CA ILE A 17 8.43 2.46 -0.13
C ILE A 17 9.79 3.14 0.04
N ASP A 18 10.37 3.67 -1.04
CA ASP A 18 11.64 4.41 -1.00
C ASP A 18 11.53 5.65 -0.11
N LEU A 19 10.48 6.46 -0.31
CA LEU A 19 10.21 7.61 0.55
C LEU A 19 10.01 7.20 2.02
N ALA A 20 9.26 6.12 2.28
CA ALA A 20 9.08 5.63 3.64
C ALA A 20 10.41 5.19 4.29
N ASN A 21 11.31 4.60 3.50
CA ASN A 21 12.65 4.23 3.94
C ASN A 21 13.53 5.45 4.21
N GLU A 22 13.46 6.50 3.40
CA GLU A 22 14.14 7.77 3.65
C GLU A 22 13.70 8.37 4.99
N VAL A 23 12.38 8.51 5.21
CA VAL A 23 11.82 9.04 6.47
C VAL A 23 12.24 8.20 7.68
N LYS A 24 12.26 6.87 7.55
CA LYS A 24 12.80 5.97 8.58
C LYS A 24 14.28 6.25 8.85
N ASN A 25 15.09 6.46 7.81
CA ASN A 25 16.53 6.70 7.92
C ASN A 25 16.85 8.08 8.54
N GLU A 26 15.91 9.03 8.49
CA GLU A 26 15.98 10.31 9.22
C GLU A 26 15.77 10.16 10.74
N GLY A 27 15.53 8.95 11.24
CA GLY A 27 15.36 8.65 12.66
C GLY A 27 13.91 8.56 13.12
N VAL A 28 12.94 8.68 12.21
CA VAL A 28 11.53 8.48 12.53
C VAL A 28 11.28 7.00 12.83
N GLY A 29 10.64 6.72 13.96
CA GLY A 29 10.31 5.34 14.34
C GLY A 29 9.44 4.65 13.30
N THR A 30 9.76 3.39 12.96
CA THR A 30 9.05 2.62 11.92
C THR A 30 7.55 2.51 12.17
N HIS A 31 7.10 2.47 13.42
CA HIS A 31 5.68 2.49 13.78
C HIS A 31 5.00 3.82 13.38
N VAL A 32 5.70 4.95 13.52
CA VAL A 32 5.21 6.27 13.10
C VAL A 32 5.14 6.34 11.58
N VAL A 33 6.19 5.88 10.88
CA VAL A 33 6.21 5.82 9.41
C VAL A 33 5.04 4.97 8.89
N SER A 34 4.81 3.81 9.50
CA SER A 34 3.71 2.93 9.11
C SER A 34 2.34 3.58 9.35
N ALA A 35 2.14 4.22 10.50
CA ALA A 35 0.89 4.92 10.79
C ALA A 35 0.66 6.09 9.81
N ALA A 36 1.71 6.87 9.52
CA ALA A 36 1.65 7.98 8.58
C ALA A 36 1.30 7.53 7.15
N LEU A 37 1.91 6.44 6.66
CA LEU A 37 1.56 5.85 5.35
C LEU A 37 0.10 5.43 5.27
N MET A 38 -0.42 4.78 6.32
CA MET A 38 -1.83 4.38 6.39
C MET A 38 -2.75 5.60 6.33
N THR A 39 -2.46 6.64 7.12
CA THR A 39 -3.23 7.89 7.11
C THR A 39 -3.16 8.60 5.76
N ALA A 40 -1.97 8.72 5.16
CA ALA A 40 -1.79 9.33 3.85
C ALA A 40 -2.58 8.59 2.76
N SER A 41 -2.58 7.25 2.79
CA SER A 41 -3.39 6.41 1.90
C SER A 41 -4.90 6.68 2.09
N ALA A 42 -5.39 6.77 3.32
CA ALA A 42 -6.80 7.06 3.60
C ALA A 42 -7.23 8.46 3.12
N VAL A 43 -6.36 9.47 3.27
CA VAL A 43 -6.58 10.82 2.74
C VAL A 43 -6.67 10.79 1.21
N TYR A 44 -5.74 10.11 0.55
CA TYR A 44 -5.73 10.00 -0.91
C TYR A 44 -6.96 9.23 -1.44
N ALA A 45 -7.35 8.14 -0.77
CA ALA A 45 -8.55 7.37 -1.12
C ALA A 45 -9.83 8.22 -0.99
N SER A 46 -9.90 9.06 0.04
CA SER A 46 -11.01 10.01 0.23
C SER A 46 -11.06 11.04 -0.90
N TYR A 47 -9.91 11.61 -1.28
CA TYR A 47 -9.80 12.53 -2.40
C TYR A 47 -10.23 11.89 -3.73
N VAL A 48 -9.79 10.66 -4.03
CA VAL A 48 -10.17 9.95 -5.26
C VAL A 48 -11.68 9.70 -5.34
N ALA A 49 -12.31 9.36 -4.22
CA ALA A 49 -13.73 9.02 -4.19
C ALA A 49 -14.66 10.24 -4.14
N ALA A 50 -14.25 11.33 -3.49
CA ALA A 50 -15.13 12.44 -3.13
C ALA A 50 -14.62 13.82 -3.55
N GLY A 51 -13.43 13.92 -4.18
CA GLY A 51 -12.82 15.17 -4.60
C GLY A 51 -12.25 15.99 -3.43
N ASN A 52 -12.03 17.29 -3.66
CA ASN A 52 -11.38 18.20 -2.69
C ASN A 52 -12.23 18.54 -1.45
N GLU A 53 -13.55 18.34 -1.51
CA GLU A 53 -14.49 18.85 -0.49
C GLU A 53 -15.21 17.74 0.29
N GLY A 54 -15.03 16.48 -0.11
CA GLY A 54 -15.82 15.37 0.41
C GLY A 54 -15.02 14.37 1.24
N GLY A 55 -15.60 13.92 2.35
CA GLY A 55 -15.18 12.72 3.06
C GLY A 55 -15.89 11.48 2.51
N LEU A 56 -15.36 10.29 2.81
CA LEU A 56 -16.05 9.04 2.51
C LEU A 56 -17.30 8.91 3.39
N ASN A 57 -18.42 8.50 2.78
CA ASN A 57 -19.57 7.99 3.53
C ASN A 57 -19.23 6.59 4.11
N PRO A 58 -20.06 6.02 5.02
CA PRO A 58 -19.76 4.73 5.64
C PRO A 58 -19.49 3.60 4.63
N SER A 59 -20.26 3.51 3.54
CA SER A 59 -20.04 2.49 2.52
C SER A 59 -18.78 2.72 1.69
N GLY A 60 -18.33 3.96 1.53
CA GLY A 60 -17.04 4.29 0.94
C GLY A 60 -15.87 3.85 1.81
N ILE A 61 -15.98 3.99 3.14
CA ILE A 61 -14.99 3.48 4.08
C ILE A 61 -14.88 1.97 3.97
N GLU A 62 -16.01 1.24 3.96
CA GLU A 62 -16.03 -0.22 3.81
C GLU A 62 -15.33 -0.67 2.52
N LYS A 63 -15.60 -0.02 1.38
CA LYS A 63 -14.93 -0.33 0.11
C LYS A 63 -13.42 -0.17 0.17
N VAL A 64 -12.92 0.89 0.81
CA VAL A 64 -11.47 1.11 0.97
C VAL A 64 -10.84 0.06 1.87
N VAL A 65 -11.53 -0.29 2.97
CA VAL A 65 -11.08 -1.36 3.88
C VAL A 65 -11.02 -2.71 3.17
N ASP A 66 -12.04 -3.05 2.38
CA ASP A 66 -12.09 -4.29 1.61
C ASP A 66 -11.01 -4.34 0.54
N ALA A 67 -10.78 -3.24 -0.17
CA ALA A 67 -9.68 -3.14 -1.14
C ALA A 67 -8.32 -3.35 -0.46
N TYR A 68 -8.10 -2.73 0.71
CA TYR A 68 -6.86 -2.90 1.46
C TYR A 68 -6.69 -4.33 1.96
N ARG A 69 -7.76 -4.96 2.47
CA ARG A 69 -7.77 -6.37 2.87
C ARG A 69 -7.34 -7.27 1.72
N HIS A 70 -7.92 -7.07 0.55
CA HIS A 70 -7.60 -7.87 -0.64
C HIS A 70 -6.12 -7.75 -1.04
N GLN A 71 -5.54 -6.54 -1.00
CA GLN A 71 -4.11 -6.34 -1.27
C GLN A 71 -3.24 -7.02 -0.22
N MET A 72 -3.62 -6.95 1.06
CA MET A 72 -2.91 -7.63 2.14
C MET A 72 -2.91 -9.15 1.97
N GLU A 73 -4.06 -9.74 1.62
CA GLU A 73 -4.19 -11.18 1.36
C GLU A 73 -3.25 -11.62 0.23
N GLN A 74 -3.25 -10.91 -0.91
CA GLN A 74 -2.33 -11.18 -2.02
C GLN A 74 -0.86 -11.12 -1.59
N ILE A 75 -0.47 -10.11 -0.80
CA ILE A 75 0.91 -10.00 -0.29
C ILE A 75 1.27 -11.17 0.62
N GLN A 76 0.37 -11.61 1.50
CA GLN A 76 0.63 -12.75 2.37
C GLN A 76 0.74 -14.06 1.58
N GLU A 77 -0.09 -14.25 0.55
CA GLU A 77 0.00 -15.41 -0.34
C GLU A 77 1.35 -15.45 -1.07
N MET A 78 1.77 -14.32 -1.66
CA MET A 78 3.09 -14.23 -2.32
C MET A 78 4.22 -14.54 -1.35
N LYS A 79 4.23 -13.95 -0.15
CA LYS A 79 5.26 -14.22 0.87
C LYS A 79 5.29 -15.69 1.31
N ARG A 80 4.12 -16.35 1.43
CA ARG A 80 4.03 -17.78 1.75
C ARG A 80 4.62 -18.64 0.63
N ALA A 81 4.31 -18.32 -0.62
CA ALA A 81 4.85 -19.03 -1.78
C ALA A 81 6.38 -18.91 -1.84
N GLU A 82 6.93 -17.71 -1.63
CA GLU A 82 8.39 -17.48 -1.59
C GLU A 82 9.08 -18.28 -0.48
N LEU A 83 8.45 -18.37 0.70
CA LEU A 83 8.97 -19.14 1.83
C LEU A 83 8.98 -20.64 1.53
N GLN A 84 7.91 -21.17 0.92
CA GLN A 84 7.82 -22.59 0.54
C GLN A 84 8.88 -22.95 -0.51
N GLN A 85 9.08 -22.10 -1.50
CA GLN A 85 10.12 -22.30 -2.52
C GLN A 85 11.53 -22.34 -1.90
N LYS A 86 11.84 -21.38 -1.02
CA LYS A 86 13.13 -21.34 -0.29
C LYS A 86 13.38 -22.58 0.60
N GLN A 87 12.32 -23.25 1.06
CA GLN A 87 12.43 -24.48 1.86
C GLN A 87 12.59 -25.73 1.00
N GLN A 88 12.15 -25.70 -0.26
CA GLN A 88 12.33 -26.81 -1.21
C GLN A 88 13.71 -26.78 -1.88
N ASP A 89 14.32 -25.60 -1.96
CA ASP A 89 15.67 -25.39 -2.52
C ASP A 89 16.81 -25.57 -1.48
N GLN A 90 16.48 -25.97 -0.23
CA GLN A 90 17.42 -26.29 0.87
C GLN A 90 17.42 -27.79 1.18
#